data_AF-A0A2X3JNR8-F1
#
_entry.id   AF-A0A2X3JNR8-F1
#
_cell.length_a   1.000
_cell.length_b   1.000
_cell.length_c   1.000
_cell.angle_alpha   90.00
_cell.angle_beta   90.00
_cell.angle_gamma   90.00
#
_symmetry.space_group_name_H-M   'P 1'
#
loop_
_entity.id
_entity.type
_entity.pdbx_description
1 polymer ?
#
loop_
_entity_poly.entity_id
_entity_poly.type
_entity_poly.pdbx_seq_one_letter_code
_entity_poly.pdbx_strand_id
1 'polypeptide(L)'
;MIISTNLSEDDFLKTKLIDIENKTLFSPLRKIVDKSGNSINVYDIKDVDALTKNLKGLYKKKHINMLWDKYISKNAEKIKELYSVLKESEFSDRVKVKEINIEFNDNSLIKNIIHDGYGFEDIERIAKYSLINKESGVVIQNAAVSAPSKELVDIVSKYASTFDVDTSSILDKLYNKLFGIEEIVRDSSKQSKIHHEIIAGILSDIDTKNINRYFVSIMNQNVSGLGVKFSNTDNALSDDVIMSGIKEIQDSKKDIIFENLKNYFSALYETGTIIKSKGNINANLIKYIFKQKSLDFMLSGDADITNFLSKSNNMNIYL
;
A
#
# COMPACT_ATOMS: atom_id res chain seq x y z
N MET A 1 8.25 5.48 -9.29
CA MET A 1 9.57 5.03 -8.80
C MET A 1 10.60 6.04 -9.29
N ILE A 2 11.27 6.77 -8.39
CA ILE A 2 12.20 7.87 -8.71
C ILE A 2 13.49 7.28 -9.31
N ILE A 3 13.79 7.62 -10.57
CA ILE A 3 15.13 7.39 -11.12
C ILE A 3 16.10 8.33 -10.41
N SER A 4 17.06 7.74 -9.68
CA SER A 4 18.20 8.44 -9.12
C SER A 4 18.94 9.22 -10.21
N THR A 5 19.26 10.47 -9.89
CA THR A 5 19.88 11.55 -10.66
C THR A 5 21.24 11.26 -11.33
N ASN A 6 21.71 10.01 -11.42
CA ASN A 6 23.06 9.67 -11.90
C ASN A 6 23.10 8.76 -13.14
N LEU A 7 22.12 8.84 -14.05
CA LEU A 7 22.16 8.12 -15.32
C LEU A 7 22.51 9.03 -16.50
N SER A 8 23.80 8.95 -16.88
CA SER A 8 24.36 9.11 -18.23
C SER A 8 24.44 10.52 -18.84
N GLU A 9 25.68 10.96 -19.14
CA GLU A 9 26.01 12.15 -19.98
C GLU A 9 25.57 12.02 -21.45
N ASP A 10 24.96 10.91 -21.84
CA ASP A 10 24.36 10.70 -23.16
C ASP A 10 22.88 11.15 -23.19
N ASP A 11 22.65 12.35 -23.73
CA ASP A 11 21.32 12.97 -23.86
C ASP A 11 20.35 12.14 -24.71
N PHE A 12 20.83 11.37 -25.69
CA PHE A 12 19.98 10.50 -26.50
C PHE A 12 19.49 9.29 -25.68
N LEU A 13 20.38 8.69 -24.89
CA LEU A 13 20.04 7.58 -24.00
C LEU A 13 19.08 8.03 -22.91
N LYS A 14 19.30 9.21 -22.33
CA LYS A 14 18.42 9.85 -21.34
C LYS A 14 17.04 10.12 -21.91
N THR A 15 16.97 10.70 -23.12
CA THR A 15 15.68 10.97 -23.81
C THR A 15 14.92 9.68 -24.11
N LYS A 16 15.61 8.61 -24.54
CA LYS A 16 14.95 7.30 -24.74
C LYS A 16 14.47 6.65 -23.46
N LEU A 17 15.20 6.80 -22.35
CA LEU A 17 14.78 6.26 -21.06
C LEU A 17 13.57 7.02 -20.50
N ILE A 18 13.56 8.34 -20.61
CA ILE A 18 12.40 9.20 -20.27
C ILE A 18 11.21 8.85 -21.18
N ASP A 19 11.42 8.62 -22.48
CA ASP A 19 10.36 8.23 -23.41
C ASP A 19 9.79 6.84 -23.08
N ILE A 20 10.63 5.86 -22.72
CA ILE A 20 10.19 4.54 -22.26
C ILE A 20 9.43 4.65 -20.93
N GLU A 21 9.95 5.42 -19.98
CA GLU A 21 9.35 5.68 -18.67
C GLU A 21 8.00 6.37 -18.81
N ASN A 22 7.92 7.44 -19.61
CA ASN A 22 6.65 8.12 -19.91
C ASN A 22 5.67 7.19 -20.63
N LYS A 23 6.14 6.34 -21.56
CA LYS A 23 5.29 5.36 -22.24
C LYS A 23 4.85 4.19 -21.35
N THR A 24 5.56 3.92 -20.24
CA THR A 24 5.22 2.87 -19.28
C THR A 24 4.41 3.40 -18.10
N LEU A 25 4.55 4.67 -17.71
CA LEU A 25 3.78 5.34 -16.66
C LEU A 25 2.44 5.90 -17.16
N PHE A 26 2.37 6.39 -18.40
CA PHE A 26 1.18 7.09 -18.93
C PHE A 26 0.37 6.30 -19.98
N SER A 27 0.62 5.00 -20.13
CA SER A 27 -0.21 4.16 -21.00
C SER A 27 -0.64 2.92 -20.24
N PRO A 28 -1.95 2.69 -20.03
CA PRO A 28 -2.45 1.43 -19.53
C PRO A 28 -2.18 0.39 -20.61
N LEU A 29 -1.04 -0.29 -20.50
CA LEU A 29 -0.62 -1.45 -21.27
C LEU A 29 -0.61 -1.24 -22.79
N ARG A 30 0.52 -0.77 -23.33
CA ARG A 30 0.94 -1.33 -24.63
C ARG A 30 1.27 -2.79 -24.40
N LYS A 31 0.32 -3.68 -24.73
CA LYS A 31 0.57 -5.12 -24.89
C LYS A 31 1.89 -5.29 -25.62
N ILE A 32 2.89 -5.86 -24.96
CA ILE A 32 4.11 -6.27 -25.64
C ILE A 32 3.65 -7.35 -26.60
N VAL A 33 3.82 -7.17 -27.90
CA VAL A 33 3.39 -8.17 -28.88
C VAL A 33 4.62 -8.84 -29.49
N ASP A 34 4.50 -10.12 -29.81
CA ASP A 34 5.52 -10.84 -30.57
C ASP A 34 5.57 -10.32 -32.02
N LYS A 35 6.49 -10.85 -32.80
CA LYS A 35 6.62 -10.49 -34.23
C LYS A 35 5.38 -10.79 -35.08
N SER A 36 4.52 -11.68 -34.60
CA SER A 36 3.27 -12.08 -35.25
C SER A 36 2.08 -11.23 -34.79
N GLY A 37 2.31 -10.25 -33.90
CA GLY A 37 1.27 -9.40 -33.35
C GLY A 37 0.51 -10.00 -32.17
N ASN A 38 0.92 -11.19 -31.67
CA ASN A 38 0.27 -11.81 -30.52
C ASN A 38 0.72 -11.14 -29.23
N SER A 39 -0.22 -10.91 -28.30
CA SER A 39 0.10 -10.39 -26.97
C SER A 39 1.05 -11.35 -26.24
N ILE A 40 2.24 -10.86 -25.90
CA ILE A 40 3.16 -11.47 -24.95
C ILE A 40 2.69 -11.09 -23.56
N ASN A 41 2.27 -12.09 -22.80
CA ASN A 41 2.03 -11.94 -21.38
C ASN A 41 3.38 -11.99 -20.65
N VAL A 42 3.80 -10.86 -20.07
CA VAL A 42 5.08 -10.75 -19.34
C VAL A 42 5.10 -11.64 -18.10
N TYR A 43 3.93 -11.97 -17.54
CA TYR A 43 3.81 -12.83 -16.36
C TYR A 43 4.00 -14.32 -16.65
N ASP A 44 3.90 -14.74 -17.92
CA ASP A 44 4.17 -16.13 -18.34
C ASP A 44 5.66 -16.39 -18.62
N ILE A 45 6.49 -15.35 -18.53
CA ILE A 45 7.92 -15.40 -18.84
C ILE A 45 8.70 -15.81 -17.60
N LYS A 46 9.11 -17.09 -17.57
CA LYS A 46 9.76 -17.71 -16.41
C LYS A 46 11.26 -17.42 -16.29
N ASP A 47 11.92 -17.13 -17.40
CA ASP A 47 13.35 -16.88 -17.46
C ASP A 47 13.75 -15.96 -18.62
N VAL A 48 15.01 -15.51 -18.61
CA VAL A 48 15.58 -14.60 -19.61
C VAL A 48 15.64 -15.22 -21.01
N ASP A 49 15.73 -16.55 -21.11
CA ASP A 49 15.77 -17.24 -22.40
C ASP A 49 14.39 -17.30 -23.04
N ALA A 50 13.33 -17.52 -22.25
CA ALA A 50 11.92 -17.41 -22.65
C ALA A 50 11.60 -15.97 -23.09
N LEU A 51 12.07 -14.96 -22.35
CA LEU A 51 11.94 -13.55 -22.74
C LEU A 51 12.65 -13.28 -24.07
N THR A 52 13.88 -13.76 -24.20
CA THR A 52 14.72 -13.58 -25.39
C THR A 52 14.09 -14.23 -26.62
N LYS A 53 13.48 -15.40 -26.46
CA LYS A 53 12.77 -16.12 -27.52
C LYS A 53 11.55 -15.34 -28.00
N ASN A 54 10.73 -14.83 -27.08
CA ASN A 54 9.51 -14.08 -27.39
C ASN A 54 9.81 -12.71 -28.02
N LEU A 55 10.90 -12.07 -27.63
CA LEU A 55 11.32 -10.75 -28.15
C LEU A 55 12.34 -10.83 -29.29
N LYS A 56 12.62 -12.04 -29.80
CA LYS A 56 13.69 -12.30 -30.76
C LYS A 56 13.52 -11.47 -32.04
N GLY A 57 14.37 -10.45 -32.17
CA GLY A 57 14.42 -9.54 -33.32
C GLY A 57 13.40 -8.41 -33.32
N LEU A 58 12.70 -8.19 -32.20
CA LEU A 58 12.12 -6.89 -31.85
C LEU A 58 13.14 -6.06 -31.05
N TYR A 59 13.93 -6.73 -30.21
CA TYR A 59 15.01 -6.11 -29.43
C TYR A 59 16.31 -6.91 -29.53
N LYS A 60 17.45 -6.24 -29.34
CA LYS A 60 18.76 -6.90 -29.25
C LYS A 60 18.83 -7.72 -27.94
N LYS A 61 19.33 -8.96 -28.01
CA LYS A 61 19.52 -9.85 -26.85
C LYS A 61 20.22 -9.15 -25.68
N LYS A 62 21.26 -8.35 -25.96
CA LYS A 62 21.97 -7.55 -24.95
C LYS A 62 21.04 -6.63 -24.15
N HIS A 63 20.07 -5.98 -24.79
CA HIS A 63 19.12 -5.08 -24.11
C HIS A 63 18.09 -5.87 -23.30
N ILE A 64 17.63 -7.01 -23.82
CA ILE A 64 16.71 -7.91 -23.11
C ILE A 64 17.35 -8.41 -21.81
N ASN A 65 18.58 -8.90 -21.89
CA ASN A 65 19.35 -9.34 -20.72
C ASN A 65 19.56 -8.18 -19.75
N MET A 66 19.94 -6.99 -20.23
CA MET A 66 20.14 -5.83 -19.37
C MET A 66 18.87 -5.42 -18.60
N LEU A 67 17.70 -5.47 -19.24
CA LEU A 67 16.42 -5.22 -18.57
C LEU A 67 16.08 -6.32 -17.56
N TRP A 68 16.27 -7.58 -17.94
CA TRP A 68 16.08 -8.72 -17.05
C TRP A 68 16.96 -8.61 -15.80
N ASP A 69 18.24 -8.32 -15.98
CA ASP A 69 19.19 -8.19 -14.87
C ASP A 69 18.84 -7.00 -13.98
N LYS A 70 18.46 -5.87 -14.58
CA LYS A 70 18.13 -4.65 -13.84
C LYS A 70 16.86 -4.81 -12.98
N TYR A 71 15.82 -5.46 -13.49
CA TYR A 71 14.49 -5.46 -12.86
C TYR A 71 14.11 -6.79 -12.22
N ILE A 72 14.61 -7.92 -12.72
CA ILE A 72 14.25 -9.26 -12.22
C ILE A 72 15.40 -9.83 -11.39
N SER A 73 16.61 -9.96 -11.95
CA SER A 73 17.75 -10.56 -11.22
C SER A 73 18.11 -9.74 -9.97
N LYS A 74 18.19 -8.41 -10.09
CA LYS A 74 18.44 -7.52 -8.94
C LYS A 74 17.35 -7.56 -7.87
N ASN A 75 16.09 -7.79 -8.24
CA ASN A 75 15.02 -7.93 -7.24
C ASN A 75 15.17 -9.24 -6.48
N ALA A 76 15.51 -10.34 -7.16
CA ALA A 76 15.79 -11.61 -6.51
C ALA A 76 17.02 -11.52 -5.57
N GLU A 77 18.04 -10.76 -5.95
CA GLU A 77 19.20 -10.47 -5.08
C GLU A 77 18.80 -9.66 -3.85
N LYS A 78 18.03 -8.58 -4.01
CA LYS A 78 17.52 -7.77 -2.89
C LYS A 78 16.65 -8.57 -1.92
N ILE A 79 15.81 -9.47 -2.43
CA ILE A 79 15.00 -10.35 -1.61
C ILE A 79 15.91 -11.29 -0.80
N LYS A 80 16.94 -11.88 -1.43
CA LYS A 80 17.94 -12.72 -0.73
C LYS A 80 18.74 -11.94 0.32
N GLU A 81 19.11 -10.71 0.02
CA GLU A 81 19.79 -9.81 0.96
C GLU A 81 18.89 -9.53 2.18
N LEU A 82 17.62 -9.17 1.95
CA LEU A 82 16.63 -8.97 3.02
C LEU A 82 16.48 -10.22 3.89
N TYR A 83 16.35 -11.40 3.28
CA TYR A 83 16.27 -12.67 4.02
C TYR A 83 17.54 -12.94 4.84
N SER A 84 18.72 -12.60 4.31
CA SER A 84 19.99 -12.80 5.01
C SER A 84 20.10 -11.90 6.23
N VAL A 85 19.79 -10.60 6.06
CA VAL A 85 19.75 -9.62 7.16
C VAL A 85 18.75 -10.03 8.24
N LEU A 86 17.55 -10.48 7.87
CA LEU A 86 16.55 -10.92 8.84
C LEU A 86 16.97 -12.18 9.59
N LYS A 87 17.64 -13.12 8.91
CA LYS A 87 18.14 -14.35 9.52
C LYS A 87 19.25 -14.09 10.53
N GLU A 88 20.05 -13.06 10.31
CA GLU A 88 21.12 -12.63 11.23
C GLU A 88 20.60 -11.73 12.36
N SER A 89 19.35 -11.26 12.29
CA SER A 89 18.75 -10.40 13.31
C SER A 89 18.26 -11.19 14.53
N GLU A 90 18.21 -10.54 15.70
CA GLU A 90 17.59 -11.07 16.92
C GLU A 90 16.08 -11.35 16.78
N PHE A 91 15.47 -10.90 15.68
CA PHE A 91 14.05 -11.06 15.38
C PHE A 91 13.77 -12.15 14.34
N SER A 92 14.77 -12.99 14.00
CA SER A 92 14.64 -14.03 12.97
C SER A 92 13.42 -14.93 13.16
N ASP A 93 13.08 -15.24 14.42
CA ASP A 93 11.96 -16.12 14.78
C ASP A 93 10.61 -15.39 14.83
N ARG A 94 10.63 -14.06 14.75
CA ARG A 94 9.45 -13.17 14.88
C ARG A 94 9.04 -12.52 13.57
N VAL A 95 9.89 -12.56 12.55
CA VAL A 95 9.66 -11.90 11.26
C VAL A 95 9.62 -12.95 10.15
N LYS A 96 8.59 -12.88 9.30
CA LYS A 96 8.45 -13.71 8.11
C LYS A 96 8.23 -12.83 6.89
N VAL A 97 9.02 -13.07 5.84
CA VAL A 97 8.82 -12.43 4.53
C VAL A 97 8.03 -13.39 3.64
N LYS A 98 6.96 -12.88 3.03
CA LYS A 98 6.08 -13.59 2.10
C LYS A 98 5.98 -12.81 0.80
N GLU A 99 6.00 -13.52 -0.33
CA GLU A 99 5.79 -12.91 -1.64
C GLU A 99 4.30 -12.96 -2.02
N ILE A 100 3.72 -11.82 -2.42
CA ILE A 100 2.28 -11.66 -2.71
C ILE A 100 1.81 -12.62 -3.81
N ASN A 101 2.57 -12.74 -4.88
CA ASN A 101 2.30 -13.64 -6.01
C ASN A 101 2.27 -15.13 -5.61
N ILE A 102 3.02 -15.52 -4.58
CA ILE A 102 3.04 -16.88 -4.06
C ILE A 102 1.91 -17.06 -3.05
N GLU A 103 1.83 -16.18 -2.05
CA GLU A 103 0.89 -16.27 -0.93
C GLU A 103 -0.58 -16.19 -1.38
N PHE A 104 -0.87 -15.43 -2.43
CA PHE A 104 -2.22 -15.19 -2.95
C PHE A 104 -2.46 -15.79 -4.33
N ASN A 105 -1.71 -16.84 -4.70
CA ASN A 105 -1.89 -17.55 -5.97
C ASN A 105 -3.29 -18.20 -6.08
N ASP A 106 -3.97 -18.45 -4.96
CA ASP A 106 -5.36 -18.91 -4.92
C ASP A 106 -6.40 -17.79 -5.19
N ASN A 107 -6.00 -16.53 -5.05
CA ASN A 107 -6.88 -15.39 -5.28
C ASN A 107 -6.88 -14.98 -6.76
N SER A 108 -7.93 -15.39 -7.48
CA SER A 108 -8.11 -15.05 -8.90
C SER A 108 -8.15 -13.55 -9.18
N LEU A 109 -8.66 -12.73 -8.25
CA LEU A 109 -8.69 -11.28 -8.42
C LEU A 109 -7.27 -10.71 -8.43
N ILE A 110 -6.42 -11.12 -7.48
CA ILE A 110 -5.01 -10.68 -7.42
C ILE A 110 -4.25 -11.08 -8.69
N LYS A 111 -4.47 -12.30 -9.18
CA LYS A 111 -3.90 -12.75 -10.46
C LYS A 111 -4.32 -11.86 -11.62
N ASN A 112 -5.61 -11.57 -11.71
CA ASN A 112 -6.19 -10.81 -12.80
C ASN A 112 -5.73 -9.36 -12.80
N ILE A 113 -5.72 -8.68 -11.65
CA ILE A 113 -5.26 -7.28 -11.56
C ILE A 113 -3.76 -7.15 -11.84
N ILE A 114 -2.94 -8.12 -11.39
CA ILE A 114 -1.52 -8.18 -11.72
C ILE A 114 -1.39 -8.36 -13.23
N HIS A 115 -2.04 -9.38 -13.79
CA HIS A 115 -2.05 -9.67 -15.22
C HIS A 115 -2.46 -8.44 -16.06
N ASP A 116 -3.51 -7.74 -15.64
CA ASP A 116 -4.06 -6.57 -16.31
C ASP A 116 -3.39 -5.25 -15.90
N GLY A 117 -2.19 -5.33 -15.33
CA GLY A 117 -1.29 -4.19 -15.09
C GLY A 117 -1.91 -3.07 -14.25
N TYR A 118 -2.72 -3.41 -13.25
CA TYR A 118 -3.23 -2.43 -12.29
C TYR A 118 -2.08 -1.80 -11.48
N GLY A 119 -2.34 -0.61 -10.91
CA GLY A 119 -1.35 0.14 -10.15
C GLY A 119 -0.91 -0.61 -8.88
N PHE A 120 0.29 -0.26 -8.38
CA PHE A 120 0.83 -0.84 -7.15
C PHE A 120 -0.11 -0.62 -5.95
N GLU A 121 -0.73 0.56 -5.85
CA GLU A 121 -1.67 0.90 -4.78
C GLU A 121 -2.91 -0.03 -4.77
N ASP A 122 -3.45 -0.37 -5.95
CA ASP A 122 -4.58 -1.31 -6.06
C ASP A 122 -4.19 -2.72 -5.60
N ILE A 123 -3.00 -3.18 -6.00
CA ILE A 123 -2.46 -4.49 -5.63
C ILE A 123 -2.19 -4.54 -4.12
N GLU A 124 -1.55 -3.51 -3.57
CA GLU A 124 -1.27 -3.37 -2.15
C GLU A 124 -2.55 -3.44 -1.32
N ARG A 125 -3.59 -2.70 -1.72
CA ARG A 125 -4.87 -2.67 -1.02
C ARG A 125 -5.55 -4.04 -1.02
N ILE A 126 -5.60 -4.72 -2.15
CA ILE A 126 -6.22 -6.05 -2.25
C ILE A 126 -5.39 -7.12 -1.51
N ALA A 127 -4.06 -7.03 -1.56
CA ALA A 127 -3.16 -7.90 -0.82
C ALA A 127 -3.32 -7.71 0.70
N LYS A 128 -3.44 -6.46 1.17
CA LYS A 128 -3.70 -6.11 2.58
C LYS A 128 -4.95 -6.82 3.11
N TYR A 129 -6.08 -6.67 2.42
CA TYR A 129 -7.31 -7.35 2.85
C TYR A 129 -7.26 -8.86 2.71
N SER A 130 -6.53 -9.37 1.71
CA SER A 130 -6.33 -10.81 1.53
C SER A 130 -5.47 -11.40 2.66
N LEU A 131 -4.46 -10.67 3.12
CA LEU A 131 -3.60 -11.08 4.24
C LEU A 131 -4.40 -11.17 5.53
N ILE A 132 -5.17 -10.12 5.86
CA ILE A 132 -5.98 -10.05 7.09
C ILE A 132 -7.11 -11.08 7.09
N ASN A 133 -7.53 -11.53 5.92
CA ASN A 133 -8.47 -12.65 5.81
C ASN A 133 -7.81 -14.01 6.16
N LYS A 134 -6.52 -14.19 5.86
CA LYS A 134 -5.75 -15.41 6.15
C LYS A 134 -5.13 -15.41 7.55
N GLU A 135 -4.74 -14.25 8.05
CA GLU A 135 -3.99 -14.08 9.29
C GLU A 135 -4.72 -13.14 10.26
N SER A 136 -4.71 -13.53 11.53
CA SER A 136 -5.15 -12.68 12.64
C SER A 136 -4.06 -11.70 13.02
N GLY A 137 -4.45 -10.51 13.47
CA GLY A 137 -3.52 -9.57 14.07
C GLY A 137 -3.78 -8.14 13.64
N VAL A 138 -2.70 -7.37 13.56
CA VAL A 138 -2.74 -5.95 13.24
C VAL A 138 -1.93 -5.69 11.99
N VAL A 139 -2.54 -5.03 11.01
CA VAL A 139 -1.85 -4.49 9.84
C VAL A 139 -1.77 -2.99 9.97
N ILE A 140 -0.57 -2.47 9.71
CA ILE A 140 -0.21 -1.07 9.81
C ILE A 140 0.41 -0.69 8.46
N GLN A 141 -0.25 0.20 7.71
CA GLN A 141 0.17 0.57 6.35
C GLN A 141 1.36 1.54 6.35
N ASN A 142 1.26 2.58 7.17
CA ASN A 142 2.32 3.57 7.37
C ASN A 142 2.90 3.40 8.77
N ALA A 143 4.17 3.76 8.98
CA ALA A 143 4.80 3.70 10.30
C ALA A 143 3.91 4.41 11.35
N ALA A 144 3.17 3.62 12.11
CA ALA A 144 2.28 4.11 13.16
C ALA A 144 3.02 4.00 14.47
N VAL A 145 3.00 5.08 15.25
CA VAL A 145 3.56 5.09 16.59
C VAL A 145 2.45 4.73 17.57
N SER A 146 2.79 3.98 18.61
CA SER A 146 1.85 3.66 19.69
C SER A 146 1.27 4.94 20.29
N ALA A 147 -0.03 4.93 20.55
CA ALA A 147 -0.71 6.05 21.19
C ALA A 147 -0.08 6.38 22.56
N PRO A 148 -0.06 7.65 22.99
CA PRO A 148 0.50 8.00 24.28
C PRO A 148 -0.38 7.44 25.39
N SER A 149 0.23 6.94 26.45
CA SER A 149 -0.47 6.60 27.68
C SER A 149 -1.06 7.86 28.33
N LYS A 150 -2.06 7.69 29.19
CA LYS A 150 -2.59 8.79 30.01
C LYS A 150 -1.48 9.46 30.83
N GLU A 151 -0.57 8.66 31.40
CA GLU A 151 0.56 9.16 32.17
C GLU A 151 1.46 10.09 31.34
N LEU A 152 1.76 9.72 30.09
CA LEU A 152 2.53 10.58 29.19
C LEU A 152 1.77 11.87 28.86
N VAL A 153 0.48 11.79 28.56
CA VAL A 153 -0.35 12.96 28.25
C VAL A 153 -0.41 13.91 29.45
N ASP A 154 -0.52 13.39 30.67
CA ASP A 154 -0.57 14.19 31.90
C ASP A 154 0.77 14.92 32.14
N ILE A 155 1.91 14.23 31.94
CA ILE A 155 3.25 14.85 32.02
C ILE A 155 3.39 15.95 30.97
N VAL A 156 3.06 15.66 29.70
CA VAL A 156 3.22 16.63 28.62
C VAL A 156 2.32 17.85 28.85
N SER A 157 1.07 17.64 29.29
CA SER A 157 0.11 18.72 29.55
C SER A 157 0.54 19.63 30.70
N LYS A 158 1.17 19.08 31.74
CA LYS A 158 1.75 19.87 32.84
C LYS A 158 2.80 20.86 32.33
N TYR A 159 3.71 20.41 31.46
CA TYR A 159 4.71 21.31 30.87
C TYR A 159 4.10 22.26 29.85
N ALA A 160 3.25 21.77 28.94
CA ALA A 160 2.63 22.58 27.90
C ALA A 160 1.82 23.76 28.48
N SER A 161 1.01 23.50 29.52
CA SER A 161 0.20 24.51 30.21
C SER A 161 1.02 25.58 30.92
N THR A 162 2.23 25.25 31.40
CA THR A 162 3.13 26.22 32.05
C THR A 162 3.58 27.33 31.07
N PHE A 163 3.62 27.02 29.78
CA PHE A 163 4.10 27.92 28.73
C PHE A 163 3.00 28.36 27.75
N ASP A 164 1.72 28.06 28.05
CA ASP A 164 0.56 28.37 27.18
C ASP A 164 0.71 27.80 25.76
N VAL A 165 1.16 26.54 25.68
CA VAL A 165 1.32 25.80 24.42
C VAL A 165 0.35 24.63 24.37
N ASP A 166 -0.11 24.30 23.17
CA ASP A 166 -0.99 23.16 22.93
C ASP A 166 -0.28 21.81 23.15
N THR A 167 -0.89 20.92 23.93
CA THR A 167 -0.36 19.60 24.27
C THR A 167 -0.09 18.74 23.04
N SER A 168 -0.96 18.77 22.02
CA SER A 168 -0.79 17.95 20.82
C SER A 168 0.44 18.36 20.02
N SER A 169 0.69 19.67 19.92
CA SER A 169 1.91 20.20 19.29
C SER A 169 3.20 19.79 20.02
N ILE A 170 3.16 19.67 21.35
CA ILE A 170 4.32 19.17 22.13
C ILE A 170 4.51 17.67 21.93
N LEU A 171 3.41 16.89 21.91
CA LEU A 171 3.47 15.44 21.68
C LEU A 171 4.15 15.12 20.36
N ASP A 172 3.80 15.79 19.27
CA ASP A 172 4.42 15.57 17.95
C ASP A 172 5.95 15.78 17.99
N LYS A 173 6.40 16.85 18.66
CA LYS A 173 7.84 17.15 18.81
C LYS A 173 8.55 16.16 19.71
N LEU A 174 7.89 15.71 20.77
CA LEU A 174 8.42 14.69 21.65
C LEU A 174 8.60 13.36 20.90
N TYR A 175 7.65 12.98 20.06
CA TYR A 175 7.74 11.77 19.22
C TYR A 175 8.93 11.87 18.27
N ASN A 176 9.07 12.99 17.56
CA ASN A 176 10.23 13.21 16.69
C ASN A 176 11.55 13.10 17.45
N LYS A 177 11.60 13.61 18.68
CA LYS A 177 12.79 13.54 19.54
C LYS A 177 13.09 12.12 20.05
N LEU A 178 12.07 11.37 20.46
CA LEU A 178 12.23 10.00 20.98
C LEU A 178 12.61 9.00 19.89
N PHE A 179 12.09 9.18 18.67
CA PHE A 179 12.27 8.23 17.56
C PHE A 179 13.23 8.72 16.47
N GLY A 180 13.85 9.90 16.65
CA GLY A 180 14.88 10.42 15.76
C GLY A 180 14.40 10.76 14.35
N ILE A 181 13.12 11.14 14.19
CA ILE A 181 12.46 11.33 12.89
C ILE A 181 12.85 12.67 12.24
N GLU A 182 13.16 13.70 13.03
CA GLU A 182 13.73 14.96 12.52
C GLU A 182 14.67 15.60 13.56
N GLU A 183 15.76 16.22 13.07
CA GLU A 183 16.47 17.23 13.85
C GLU A 183 15.52 18.39 14.07
N ILE A 184 15.18 18.71 15.32
CA ILE A 184 14.48 19.94 15.66
C ILE A 184 15.30 21.08 15.04
N VAL A 185 14.81 21.67 13.95
CA VAL A 185 15.46 22.80 13.31
C VAL A 185 15.67 23.84 14.40
N ARG A 186 16.95 24.09 14.74
CA ARG A 186 17.34 25.10 15.71
C ARG A 186 17.11 26.48 15.11
N ASP A 187 15.86 26.84 14.90
CA ASP A 187 15.51 28.23 14.72
C ASP A 187 15.63 28.93 16.09
N SER A 188 16.18 30.13 16.08
CA SER A 188 16.50 30.93 17.27
C SER A 188 15.28 31.67 17.84
N SER A 189 14.10 31.46 17.24
CA SER A 189 12.85 32.07 17.65
C SER A 189 12.49 31.76 19.12
N LYS A 190 11.83 32.72 19.77
CA LYS A 190 11.35 32.60 21.15
C LYS A 190 10.50 31.32 21.35
N GLN A 191 9.68 31.01 20.36
CA GLN A 191 8.82 29.83 20.36
C GLN A 191 9.63 28.53 20.27
N SER A 192 10.69 28.48 19.46
CA SER A 192 11.59 27.33 19.42
C SER A 192 12.26 27.08 20.77
N LYS A 193 12.76 28.13 21.45
CA LYS A 193 13.38 27.99 22.79
C LYS A 193 12.42 27.42 23.84
N ILE A 194 11.18 27.92 23.87
CA ILE A 194 10.12 27.39 24.75
C ILE A 194 9.88 25.90 24.51
N HIS A 195 9.79 25.48 23.24
CA HIS A 195 9.63 24.06 22.91
C HIS A 195 10.82 23.22 23.39
N HIS A 196 12.06 23.72 23.26
CA HIS A 196 13.24 23.00 23.76
C HIS A 196 13.23 22.84 25.27
N GLU A 197 12.85 23.89 26.02
CA GLU A 197 12.74 23.85 27.48
C GLU A 197 11.65 22.85 27.93
N ILE A 198 10.49 22.88 27.28
CA ILE A 198 9.39 21.93 27.53
C ILE A 198 9.85 20.50 27.30
N ILE A 199 10.45 20.21 26.13
CA ILE A 199 10.92 18.86 25.79
C ILE A 199 12.00 18.39 26.77
N ALA A 200 12.94 19.25 27.15
CA ALA A 200 13.98 18.91 28.12
C ALA A 200 13.38 18.55 29.50
N GLY A 201 12.39 19.31 29.98
CA GLY A 201 11.68 19.02 31.22
C GLY A 201 10.88 17.73 31.18
N ILE A 202 10.20 17.45 30.06
CA ILE A 202 9.51 16.16 29.87
C ILE A 202 10.51 15.01 29.89
N LEU A 203 11.64 15.13 29.18
CA LEU A 203 12.66 14.09 29.12
C LEU A 203 13.34 13.84 30.49
N SER A 204 13.34 14.82 31.41
CA SER A 204 13.80 14.60 32.78
C SER A 204 12.77 13.91 33.68
N ASP A 205 11.47 14.05 33.38
CA ASP A 205 10.37 13.46 34.17
C ASP A 205 9.99 12.05 33.70
N ILE A 206 10.38 11.64 32.48
CA ILE A 206 10.13 10.29 31.97
C ILE A 206 11.33 9.36 32.19
N ASP A 207 11.04 8.10 32.53
CA ASP A 207 12.04 7.04 32.49
C ASP A 207 12.33 6.61 31.05
N THR A 208 13.33 7.25 30.44
CA THR A 208 13.77 6.95 29.07
C THR A 208 14.29 5.51 28.90
N LYS A 209 14.69 4.82 29.98
CA LYS A 209 15.10 3.41 29.93
C LYS A 209 13.90 2.46 29.88
N ASN A 210 12.72 2.92 30.29
CA ASN A 210 11.47 2.17 30.25
C ASN A 210 10.39 2.93 29.48
N ILE A 211 10.76 3.38 28.28
CA ILE A 211 9.89 4.23 27.45
C ILE A 211 8.53 3.58 27.13
N ASN A 212 8.49 2.24 27.06
CA ASN A 212 7.28 1.46 26.76
C ASN A 212 6.12 1.73 27.74
N ARG A 213 6.41 2.11 29.00
CA ARG A 213 5.38 2.48 29.98
C ARG A 213 4.55 3.68 29.53
N TYR A 214 5.15 4.59 28.78
CA TYR A 214 4.55 5.84 28.36
C TYR A 214 3.68 5.69 27.09
N PHE A 215 3.61 4.49 26.53
CA PHE A 215 2.85 4.19 25.31
C PHE A 215 1.86 3.05 25.54
N VAL A 216 0.72 3.12 24.86
CA VAL A 216 -0.28 2.05 24.90
C VAL A 216 0.18 0.89 24.04
N SER A 217 0.18 -0.32 24.62
CA SER A 217 0.48 -1.54 23.88
C SER A 217 -0.63 -1.83 22.85
N ILE A 218 -0.21 -2.03 21.60
CA ILE A 218 -1.08 -2.49 20.50
C ILE A 218 -1.68 -3.88 20.81
N MET A 219 -1.00 -4.67 21.65
CA MET A 219 -1.41 -6.02 22.04
C MET A 219 -2.59 -6.06 23.02
N ASN A 220 -2.94 -4.95 23.66
CA ASN A 220 -4.04 -4.88 24.64
C ASN A 220 -5.40 -4.54 24.00
N GLN A 221 -5.47 -4.51 22.67
CA GLN A 221 -6.67 -4.15 21.93
C GLN A 221 -7.46 -5.42 21.57
N ASN A 222 -8.71 -5.50 22.03
CA ASN A 222 -9.57 -6.64 21.76
C ASN A 222 -10.41 -6.42 20.49
N VAL A 223 -10.44 -7.44 19.63
CA VAL A 223 -11.38 -7.58 18.51
C VAL A 223 -12.13 -8.89 18.71
N SER A 224 -13.42 -8.91 18.37
CA SER A 224 -14.19 -10.16 18.35
C SER A 224 -13.49 -11.18 17.46
N GLY A 225 -13.58 -12.48 17.74
CA GLY A 225 -13.00 -13.52 16.87
C GLY A 225 -13.48 -13.42 15.41
N LEU A 226 -14.67 -12.87 15.19
CA LEU A 226 -15.28 -12.59 13.88
C LEU A 226 -15.24 -11.12 13.45
N GLY A 227 -14.67 -10.27 14.29
CA GLY A 227 -14.68 -8.83 14.09
C GLY A 227 -13.48 -8.33 13.32
N VAL A 228 -13.65 -7.13 12.77
CA VAL A 228 -12.58 -6.30 12.25
C VAL A 228 -12.75 -4.90 12.84
N LYS A 229 -11.65 -4.28 13.25
CA LYS A 229 -11.61 -2.85 13.57
C LYS A 229 -10.74 -2.12 12.57
N PHE A 230 -11.18 -0.91 12.26
CA PHE A 230 -10.47 0.05 11.42
C PHE A 230 -10.07 1.23 12.29
N SER A 231 -8.92 1.83 11.98
CA SER A 231 -8.59 3.18 12.46
C SER A 231 -9.64 4.20 12.03
N ASN A 232 -9.64 5.35 12.68
CA ASN A 232 -10.49 6.48 12.33
C ASN A 232 -9.62 7.73 12.16
N THR A 233 -9.80 8.42 11.04
CA THR A 233 -9.17 9.71 10.73
C THR A 233 -10.29 10.67 10.34
N ASP A 234 -10.39 11.82 10.98
CA ASP A 234 -11.40 12.86 10.68
C ASP A 234 -12.86 12.36 10.66
N ASN A 235 -13.20 11.47 11.61
CA ASN A 235 -14.51 10.80 11.71
C ASN A 235 -14.83 9.85 10.54
N ALA A 236 -13.86 9.52 9.70
CA ALA A 236 -13.97 8.51 8.65
C ALA A 236 -13.17 7.25 9.02
N LEU A 237 -13.68 6.08 8.64
CA LEU A 237 -12.91 4.84 8.78
C LEU A 237 -11.70 4.90 7.83
N SER A 238 -10.51 4.65 8.38
CA SER A 238 -9.26 4.50 7.65
C SER A 238 -8.77 3.07 7.71
N ASP A 239 -8.21 2.58 6.61
CA ASP A 239 -7.55 1.29 6.50
C ASP A 239 -6.03 1.37 6.76
N ASP A 240 -5.54 2.48 7.34
CA ASP A 240 -4.16 2.66 7.80
C ASP A 240 -3.77 1.66 8.90
N VAL A 241 -4.67 1.44 9.86
CA VAL A 241 -4.55 0.40 10.89
C VAL A 241 -5.79 -0.47 10.87
N ILE A 242 -5.59 -1.77 10.66
CA ILE A 242 -6.67 -2.76 10.67
C ILE A 242 -6.34 -3.83 11.70
N MET A 243 -7.32 -4.20 12.52
CA MET A 243 -7.19 -5.29 13.48
C MET A 243 -8.23 -6.37 13.18
N SER A 244 -7.81 -7.64 13.08
CA SER A 244 -8.69 -8.78 12.84
C SER A 244 -8.71 -9.78 13.99
N GLY A 245 -9.88 -10.39 14.19
CA GLY A 245 -10.08 -11.51 15.10
C GLY A 245 -9.39 -12.81 14.67
N ILE A 246 -9.50 -13.81 15.56
CA ILE A 246 -8.88 -15.15 15.43
C ILE A 246 -9.46 -15.91 14.22
N LYS A 247 -8.61 -16.33 13.29
CA LYS A 247 -9.00 -17.08 12.08
C LYS A 247 -9.04 -18.60 12.29
N GLU A 248 -8.26 -19.13 13.24
CA GLU A 248 -8.10 -20.59 13.47
C GLU A 248 -9.35 -21.30 14.03
N ILE A 249 -10.35 -20.58 14.53
CA ILE A 249 -11.55 -21.18 15.15
C ILE A 249 -12.56 -21.66 14.08
N GLN A 250 -12.29 -21.49 12.77
CA GLN A 250 -13.32 -21.65 11.74
C GLN A 250 -12.92 -22.54 10.58
N ASP A 251 -13.34 -23.80 10.67
CA ASP A 251 -13.33 -24.77 9.56
C ASP A 251 -14.39 -24.48 8.48
N SER A 252 -15.14 -23.37 8.49
CA SER A 252 -16.15 -23.14 7.42
C SER A 252 -16.86 -21.78 7.36
N LYS A 253 -16.71 -20.86 8.31
CA LYS A 253 -17.40 -19.56 8.23
C LYS A 253 -16.47 -18.52 7.61
N LYS A 254 -16.80 -18.16 6.37
CA LYS A 254 -16.16 -17.05 5.66
C LYS A 254 -16.34 -15.78 6.48
N ASP A 255 -15.26 -15.05 6.73
CA ASP A 255 -15.33 -13.73 7.33
C ASP A 255 -16.15 -12.82 6.41
N ILE A 256 -17.37 -12.48 6.83
CA ILE A 256 -18.35 -11.75 6.02
C ILE A 256 -17.78 -10.40 5.57
N ILE A 257 -16.95 -9.76 6.39
CA ILE A 257 -16.38 -8.45 6.08
C ILE A 257 -15.40 -8.59 4.90
N PHE A 258 -14.47 -9.54 4.97
CA PHE A 258 -13.50 -9.73 3.90
C PHE A 258 -14.11 -10.36 2.65
N GLU A 259 -15.14 -11.21 2.77
CA GLU A 259 -15.90 -11.69 1.63
C GLU A 259 -16.61 -10.55 0.90
N ASN A 260 -17.26 -9.63 1.64
CA ASN A 260 -17.88 -8.45 1.06
C ASN A 260 -16.87 -7.50 0.41
N LEU A 261 -15.70 -7.29 1.02
CA LEU A 261 -14.62 -6.51 0.42
C LEU A 261 -14.08 -7.16 -0.86
N LYS A 262 -13.86 -8.48 -0.86
CA LYS A 262 -13.45 -9.23 -2.06
C LYS A 262 -14.49 -9.10 -3.16
N ASN A 263 -15.77 -9.23 -2.83
CA ASN A 263 -16.88 -9.05 -3.76
C ASN A 263 -16.89 -7.63 -4.33
N TYR A 264 -16.66 -6.62 -3.49
CA TYR A 264 -16.61 -5.22 -3.90
C TYR A 264 -15.47 -4.95 -4.89
N PHE A 265 -14.24 -5.35 -4.56
CA PHE A 265 -13.11 -5.19 -5.49
C PHE A 265 -13.30 -5.98 -6.78
N SER A 266 -13.92 -7.16 -6.70
CA SER A 266 -14.26 -7.95 -7.90
C SER A 266 -15.29 -7.25 -8.78
N ALA A 267 -16.31 -6.59 -8.20
CA ALA A 267 -17.29 -5.82 -8.96
C ALA A 267 -16.64 -4.61 -9.65
N LEU A 268 -15.75 -3.91 -8.95
CA LEU A 268 -15.00 -2.79 -9.51
C LEU A 268 -14.09 -3.24 -10.67
N TYR A 269 -13.36 -4.34 -10.48
CA TYR A 269 -12.49 -4.91 -11.51
C TYR A 269 -13.27 -5.31 -12.77
N GLU A 270 -14.40 -6.03 -12.60
CA GLU A 270 -15.27 -6.45 -13.72
C GLU A 270 -15.81 -5.24 -14.48
N THR A 271 -16.31 -4.23 -13.75
CA THR A 271 -16.81 -2.97 -14.31
C THR A 271 -15.69 -2.23 -15.07
N GLY A 272 -14.51 -2.08 -14.48
CA GLY A 272 -13.36 -1.43 -15.09
C GLY A 272 -12.86 -2.14 -16.34
N THR A 273 -12.90 -3.48 -16.36
CA THR A 273 -12.51 -4.29 -17.53
C THR A 273 -13.46 -4.06 -18.71
N ILE A 274 -14.77 -3.96 -18.45
CA ILE A 274 -15.76 -3.64 -19.48
C ILE A 274 -15.50 -2.24 -20.06
N ILE A 275 -15.20 -1.24 -19.20
CA ILE A 275 -14.88 0.11 -19.65
C ILE A 275 -13.62 0.11 -20.52
N LYS A 276 -12.53 -0.51 -20.06
CA LYS A 276 -11.26 -0.60 -20.80
C LYS A 276 -11.40 -1.30 -22.14
N SER A 277 -12.25 -2.32 -22.24
CA SER A 277 -12.51 -3.04 -23.49
C SER A 277 -13.44 -2.31 -24.46
N LYS A 278 -13.79 -1.04 -24.19
CA LYS A 278 -14.79 -0.24 -24.93
C LYS A 278 -16.16 -0.93 -24.98
N GLY A 279 -16.47 -1.74 -23.98
CA GLY A 279 -17.79 -2.32 -23.83
C GLY A 279 -18.83 -1.25 -23.52
N ASN A 280 -20.07 -1.46 -23.98
CA ASN A 280 -21.19 -0.58 -23.64
C ASN A 280 -21.56 -0.76 -22.16
N ILE A 281 -20.99 0.07 -21.30
CA ILE A 281 -21.39 0.15 -19.90
C ILE A 281 -22.65 1.01 -19.75
N ASN A 282 -23.60 0.54 -18.95
CA ASN A 282 -24.78 1.31 -18.57
C ASN A 282 -25.19 0.98 -17.13
N ALA A 283 -26.10 1.78 -16.57
CA ALA A 283 -26.54 1.62 -15.19
C ALA A 283 -27.10 0.22 -14.89
N ASN A 284 -27.83 -0.40 -15.83
CA ASN A 284 -28.40 -1.73 -15.63
C ASN A 284 -27.32 -2.81 -15.54
N LEU A 285 -26.26 -2.70 -16.35
CA LEU A 285 -25.12 -3.62 -16.29
C LEU A 285 -24.34 -3.49 -14.97
N ILE A 286 -24.10 -2.25 -14.52
CA ILE A 286 -23.44 -2.00 -13.22
C ILE A 286 -24.29 -2.60 -12.09
N LYS A 287 -25.60 -2.34 -12.08
CA LYS A 287 -26.53 -2.91 -11.10
C LYS A 287 -26.52 -4.44 -11.14
N TYR A 288 -26.48 -5.02 -12.33
CA TYR A 288 -26.41 -6.47 -12.50
C TYR A 288 -25.12 -7.02 -11.88
N ILE A 289 -23.95 -6.44 -12.17
CA ILE A 289 -22.66 -6.87 -11.62
C ILE A 289 -22.66 -6.81 -10.09
N PHE A 290 -23.10 -5.70 -9.49
CA PHE A 290 -23.15 -5.54 -8.04
C PHE A 290 -24.16 -6.51 -7.41
N LYS A 291 -25.32 -6.70 -8.04
CA LYS A 291 -26.34 -7.66 -7.57
C LYS A 291 -25.82 -9.11 -7.58
N GLN A 292 -25.08 -9.52 -8.61
CA GLN A 292 -24.47 -10.86 -8.67
C GLN A 292 -23.47 -11.11 -7.54
N LYS A 293 -22.95 -10.05 -6.91
CA LYS A 293 -22.01 -10.14 -5.78
C LYS A 293 -22.65 -9.75 -4.43
N SER A 294 -23.99 -9.66 -4.38
CA SER A 294 -24.75 -9.28 -3.18
C SER A 294 -24.42 -7.89 -2.62
N LEU A 295 -24.14 -6.93 -3.52
CA LEU A 295 -23.80 -5.54 -3.21
C LEU A 295 -24.81 -4.54 -3.79
N ASP A 296 -26.02 -4.99 -4.11
CA ASP A 296 -27.09 -4.16 -4.66
C ASP A 296 -27.47 -3.00 -3.71
N PHE A 297 -27.36 -3.20 -2.40
CA PHE A 297 -27.56 -2.15 -1.40
C PHE A 297 -26.61 -0.95 -1.55
N MET A 298 -25.41 -1.14 -2.11
CA MET A 298 -24.45 -0.05 -2.31
C MET A 298 -24.87 0.91 -3.42
N LEU A 299 -25.83 0.51 -4.25
CA LEU A 299 -26.29 1.28 -5.41
C LEU A 299 -27.65 1.95 -5.16
N SER A 300 -28.12 2.03 -3.91
CA SER A 300 -29.45 2.57 -3.58
C SER A 300 -29.67 4.06 -3.93
N GLY A 301 -28.62 4.77 -4.38
CA GLY A 301 -28.66 6.13 -4.91
C GLY A 301 -28.35 6.17 -6.42
N ASP A 302 -29.30 5.76 -7.27
CA ASP A 302 -29.13 5.66 -8.73
C ASP A 302 -28.79 6.98 -9.46
N ALA A 303 -29.03 8.12 -8.81
CA ALA A 303 -28.81 9.45 -9.37
C ALA A 303 -27.32 9.69 -9.68
N ASP A 304 -26.42 9.20 -8.83
CA ASP A 304 -24.98 9.43 -8.97
C ASP A 304 -24.37 8.55 -10.07
N ILE A 305 -24.88 7.33 -10.26
CA ILE A 305 -24.46 6.45 -11.36
C ILE A 305 -24.84 7.07 -12.71
N THR A 306 -26.06 7.59 -12.81
CA THR A 306 -26.57 8.21 -14.04
C THR A 306 -25.80 9.51 -14.34
N ASN A 307 -25.49 10.31 -13.33
CA ASN A 307 -24.64 11.50 -13.46
C ASN A 307 -23.19 11.17 -13.84
N PHE A 308 -22.61 10.10 -13.30
CA PHE A 308 -21.27 9.66 -13.67
C PHE A 308 -21.24 9.22 -15.14
N LEU A 309 -22.19 8.38 -15.55
CA LEU A 309 -22.27 7.86 -16.94
C LEU A 309 -22.53 8.97 -17.97
N SER A 310 -23.33 9.98 -17.63
CA SER A 310 -23.59 11.12 -18.52
C SER A 310 -22.34 12.00 -18.70
N LYS A 311 -21.54 12.17 -17.63
CA LYS A 311 -20.25 12.88 -17.71
C LYS A 311 -19.20 12.08 -18.48
N SER A 312 -19.17 10.75 -18.34
CA SER A 312 -18.22 9.90 -19.06
C SER A 312 -18.50 9.83 -20.57
N ASN A 313 -19.77 9.90 -20.99
CA ASN A 313 -20.12 9.99 -22.42
C ASN A 313 -19.63 11.30 -23.09
N ASN A 314 -19.40 12.36 -22.30
CA ASN A 314 -18.88 13.64 -22.78
C ASN A 314 -17.35 13.76 -22.68
N MET A 315 -16.69 12.83 -21.98
CA MET A 315 -15.23 12.74 -21.99
C MET A 315 -14.82 11.71 -23.04
N ASN A 316 -14.17 12.16 -24.11
CA ASN A 316 -13.24 11.31 -24.83
C ASN A 316 -12.13 10.94 -23.84
N ILE A 317 -12.35 9.87 -23.07
CA ILE A 317 -11.36 9.30 -22.18
C ILE A 317 -10.27 8.72 -23.07
N TYR A 318 -9.27 9.54 -23.37
CA TYR A 318 -7.96 9.06 -23.81
C TYR A 318 -7.28 8.47 -22.57
N LEU A 319 -7.48 7.16 -22.39
CA LEU A 319 -6.62 6.30 -21.59
C LEU A 319 -5.55 5.70 -22.51
#